data_AF-A0A8D2FJY5-F1
#
_entry.id   AF-A0A8D2FJY5-F1
#
_cell.length_a   1.000
_cell.length_b   1.000
_cell.length_c   1.000
_cell.angle_alpha   90.00
_cell.angle_beta   90.00
_cell.angle_gamma   90.00
#
_symmetry.space_group_name_H-M   'P 1'
#
loop_
_entity.id
_entity.type
_entity.pdbx_description
1 polymer ?
#
loop_
_entity_poly.entity_id
_entity_poly.type
_entity_poly.pdbx_seq_one_letter_code
_entity_poly.pdbx_strand_id
1 'polypeptide(L)'
;TLRGTKEMDHMSPRLRAFLSEPIGEKDVCWVDGISHELAINLVTKGINKAYILLGQFLLMHKNEAEFQRWLICCCGATECEAQQSSNCLKEWCACFL
;
A
#
# COMPACT_ATOMS: atom_id res chain seq x y z
N THR A 1 -27.01 11.76 1.52
CA THR A 1 -25.58 12.13 1.43
C THR A 1 -24.85 11.98 2.78
N LEU A 2 -25.05 10.87 3.51
CA LEU A 2 -24.54 10.70 4.89
C LEU A 2 -23.72 9.41 5.08
N ARG A 3 -23.24 8.79 3.99
CA ARG A 3 -22.40 7.57 4.06
C ARG A 3 -20.90 7.87 4.09
N GLY A 4 -20.48 9.07 3.68
CA GLY A 4 -19.05 9.40 3.50
C GLY A 4 -18.30 9.93 4.74
N THR A 5 -18.97 10.22 5.86
CA THR A 5 -18.31 10.85 7.02
C THR A 5 -17.87 9.87 8.10
N LYS A 6 -18.46 8.66 8.17
CA LYS A 6 -18.23 7.73 9.30
C LYS A 6 -17.08 6.75 9.10
N GLU A 7 -16.68 6.45 7.86
CA GLU A 7 -15.55 5.56 7.55
C GLU A 7 -14.19 6.30 7.55
N MET A 8 -14.19 7.62 7.42
CA MET A 8 -12.97 8.42 7.24
C MET A 8 -12.19 8.70 8.55
N ASP A 9 -12.80 8.45 9.72
CA ASP A 9 -12.19 8.67 11.05
C ASP A 9 -11.27 7.54 11.53
N HIS A 10 -11.27 6.38 10.86
CA HIS A 10 -10.43 5.23 11.24
C HIS A 10 -9.18 5.05 10.36
N MET A 11 -8.97 5.92 9.38
CA MET A 11 -7.82 5.85 8.46
C MET A 11 -6.62 6.63 9.00
N SER A 12 -5.41 6.10 8.78
CA SER A 12 -4.19 6.86 9.06
C SER A 12 -4.13 8.12 8.17
N PRO A 13 -3.47 9.20 8.61
CA PRO A 13 -3.29 10.40 7.77
C PRO A 13 -2.63 10.10 6.43
N ARG A 14 -1.69 9.14 6.40
CA ARG A 14 -0.99 8.73 5.18
C ARG A 14 -1.91 7.95 4.24
N LEU A 15 -2.74 7.04 4.76
CA LEU A 15 -3.76 6.36 3.97
C LEU A 15 -4.72 7.36 3.32
N ARG A 16 -5.23 8.33 4.11
CA ARG A 16 -6.13 9.37 3.59
C ARG A 16 -5.47 10.21 2.49
N ALA A 17 -4.19 10.56 2.66
CA ALA A 17 -3.44 11.30 1.65
C ALA A 17 -3.18 10.46 0.38
N PHE A 18 -2.98 9.16 0.51
CA PHE A 18 -2.78 8.27 -0.62
C PHE A 18 -4.06 8.07 -1.45
N LEU A 19 -5.24 8.10 -0.79
CA LEU A 19 -6.55 7.90 -1.43
C LEU A 19 -7.20 9.20 -1.96
N SER A 20 -6.59 10.37 -1.75
CA SER A 20 -7.20 11.64 -2.18
C SER A 20 -7.18 11.84 -3.70
N GLU A 21 -6.35 11.08 -4.41
CA GLU A 21 -6.17 11.14 -5.87
C GLU A 21 -5.65 9.81 -6.43
N PRO A 22 -5.76 9.55 -7.75
CA PRO A 22 -5.19 8.37 -8.38
C PRO A 22 -3.67 8.21 -8.10
N ILE A 23 -3.18 6.98 -8.18
CA ILE A 23 -1.81 6.62 -7.76
C ILE A 23 -0.71 7.42 -8.49
N GLY A 24 -0.88 7.68 -9.79
CA GLY A 24 0.06 8.46 -10.61
C GLY A 24 1.51 7.97 -10.48
N GLU A 25 2.44 8.92 -10.40
CA GLU A 25 3.89 8.69 -10.31
C GLU A 25 4.43 8.72 -8.86
N LYS A 26 3.56 8.52 -7.86
CA LYS A 26 3.95 8.52 -6.44
C LYS A 26 5.06 7.51 -6.18
N ASP A 27 6.05 7.91 -5.40
CA ASP A 27 7.11 7.00 -4.96
C ASP A 27 6.56 5.96 -3.99
N VAL A 28 7.23 4.81 -3.88
CA VAL A 28 6.79 3.70 -3.03
C VAL A 28 6.61 4.10 -1.56
N CYS A 29 7.37 5.09 -1.07
CA CYS A 29 7.27 5.61 0.29
C CYS A 29 5.95 6.33 0.61
N TRP A 30 5.15 6.68 -0.41
CA TRP A 30 3.81 7.25 -0.21
C TRP A 30 2.76 6.23 0.21
N VAL A 31 3.01 4.94 -0.03
CA VAL A 31 2.11 3.87 0.40
C VAL A 31 2.11 3.80 1.93
N ASP A 32 0.93 3.69 2.53
CA ASP A 32 0.83 3.56 3.98
C ASP A 32 1.49 2.27 4.48
N GLY A 33 2.11 2.32 5.65
CA GLY A 33 2.90 1.20 6.17
C GLY A 33 4.30 1.03 5.54
N ILE A 34 4.72 1.85 4.58
CA ILE A 34 6.10 1.80 4.07
C ILE A 34 7.01 2.71 4.89
N SER A 35 7.86 2.13 5.73
CA SER A 35 8.93 2.84 6.44
C SER A 35 10.08 3.22 5.51
N HIS A 36 11.02 4.03 6.00
CA HIS A 36 12.21 4.38 5.25
C HIS A 36 13.09 3.16 4.93
N GLU A 37 13.25 2.25 5.89
CA GLU A 37 14.05 1.03 5.72
C GLU A 37 13.41 0.09 4.70
N LEU A 38 12.08 -0.13 4.80
CA LEU A 38 11.36 -0.92 3.83
C LEU A 38 11.39 -0.29 2.42
N ALA A 39 11.30 1.04 2.32
CA ALA A 39 11.44 1.74 1.04
C ALA A 39 12.80 1.49 0.39
N ILE A 40 13.91 1.50 1.15
CA ILE A 40 15.25 1.18 0.64
C ILE A 40 15.29 -0.25 0.07
N ASN A 41 14.72 -1.22 0.80
CA ASN A 41 14.67 -2.62 0.35
C ASN A 41 13.86 -2.79 -0.93
N LEU A 42 12.72 -2.10 -1.03
CA LEU A 42 11.86 -2.10 -2.21
C LEU A 42 12.55 -1.46 -3.43
N VAL A 43 13.19 -0.31 -3.26
CA VAL A 43 13.95 0.37 -4.31
C VAL A 43 15.12 -0.49 -4.81
N THR A 44 15.83 -1.18 -3.90
CA THR A 44 16.92 -2.10 -4.25
C THR A 44 16.43 -3.26 -5.13
N LYS A 45 15.14 -3.60 -5.04
CA LYS A 45 14.47 -4.63 -5.86
C LYS A 45 13.81 -4.08 -7.12
N GLY A 46 13.99 -2.80 -7.42
CA GLY A 46 13.38 -2.14 -8.58
C GLY A 46 11.93 -1.67 -8.36
N ILE A 47 11.44 -1.68 -7.11
CA ILE A 47 10.10 -1.22 -6.74
C ILE A 47 10.21 0.19 -6.17
N ASN A 48 10.51 1.15 -7.03
CA ASN A 48 10.69 2.56 -6.64
C ASN A 48 9.37 3.37 -6.66
N LYS A 49 8.38 2.94 -7.45
CA LYS A 49 7.09 3.61 -7.60
C LYS A 49 5.95 2.81 -6.97
N ALA A 50 4.96 3.52 -6.45
CA ALA A 50 3.78 2.93 -5.81
C ALA A 50 3.00 2.04 -6.79
N TYR A 51 2.90 2.41 -8.07
CA TYR A 51 2.22 1.60 -9.08
C TYR A 51 2.92 0.27 -9.36
N ILE A 52 4.24 0.17 -9.14
CA ILE A 52 4.99 -1.10 -9.30
C ILE A 52 4.62 -2.04 -8.14
N LEU A 53 4.57 -1.53 -6.91
CA LEU A 53 4.12 -2.29 -5.75
C LEU A 53 2.65 -2.72 -5.88
N LEU A 54 1.80 -1.82 -6.39
CA LEU A 54 0.42 -2.14 -6.75
C LEU A 54 0.36 -3.26 -7.80
N GLY A 55 1.18 -3.19 -8.85
CA GLY A 55 1.28 -4.25 -9.86
C GLY A 55 1.59 -5.61 -9.25
N GLN A 56 2.53 -5.66 -8.30
CA GLN A 56 2.84 -6.88 -7.56
C GLN A 56 1.64 -7.39 -6.73
N PHE A 57 0.90 -6.50 -6.06
CA PHE A 57 -0.31 -6.85 -5.34
C PHE A 57 -1.41 -7.41 -6.27
N LEU A 58 -1.55 -6.84 -7.48
CA LEU A 58 -2.49 -7.30 -8.48
C LEU A 58 -2.10 -8.67 -9.08
N LEU A 59 -0.81 -8.94 -9.28
CA LEU A 59 -0.31 -10.26 -9.69
C LEU A 59 -0.63 -11.35 -8.66
N MET A 60 -0.76 -10.98 -7.39
CA MET A 60 -1.23 -11.84 -6.29
C MET A 60 -2.75 -11.80 -6.13
N HIS A 61 -3.48 -11.37 -7.16
CA HIS A 61 -4.95 -11.37 -7.22
C HIS A 61 -5.60 -10.59 -6.07
N LYS A 62 -4.94 -9.52 -5.59
CA LYS A 62 -5.36 -8.73 -4.42
C LYS A 62 -5.46 -9.58 -3.13
N ASN A 63 -4.80 -10.73 -3.05
CA ASN A 63 -4.76 -11.58 -1.86
C ASN A 63 -3.83 -10.97 -0.82
N GLU A 64 -4.42 -10.39 0.24
CA GLU A 64 -3.67 -9.72 1.30
C GLU A 64 -2.69 -10.65 2.00
N ALA A 65 -3.08 -11.88 2.32
CA ALA A 65 -2.23 -12.82 3.05
C ALA A 65 -1.01 -13.25 2.22
N GLU A 66 -1.20 -13.49 0.92
CA GLU A 66 -0.12 -13.83 -0.01
C GLU A 66 0.84 -12.65 -0.19
N PHE A 67 0.30 -11.44 -0.39
CA PHE A 67 1.08 -10.22 -0.52
C PHE A 67 1.86 -9.90 0.74
N GLN A 68 1.24 -9.96 1.92
CA GLN A 68 1.90 -9.73 3.19
C GLN A 68 3.07 -10.70 3.39
N ARG A 69 2.85 -11.98 3.11
CA ARG A 69 3.90 -13.01 3.21
C ARG A 69 5.05 -12.71 2.25
N TRP A 70 4.75 -12.33 1.01
CA TRP A 70 5.78 -11.93 0.05
C TRP A 70 6.55 -10.69 0.52
N LEU A 71 5.87 -9.66 1.01
CA LEU A 71 6.53 -8.43 1.45
C LEU A 71 7.46 -8.68 2.64
N ILE A 72 7.04 -9.53 3.59
CA ILE A 72 7.87 -9.94 4.73
C ILE A 72 9.06 -10.77 4.25
N CYS A 73 8.83 -11.87 3.54
CA CYS A 73 9.88 -12.83 3.18
C CYS A 73 10.84 -12.30 2.11
N CYS A 74 10.35 -11.50 1.17
CA CYS A 74 11.12 -11.05 0.02
C CYS A 74 11.63 -9.62 0.15
N CYS A 75 10.97 -8.75 0.92
CA CYS A 75 11.32 -7.33 1.02
C CYS A 75 11.72 -6.90 2.44
N GLY A 76 11.61 -7.79 3.44
CA GLY A 76 12.03 -7.52 4.81
C GLY A 76 11.08 -6.62 5.59
N ALA A 77 9.79 -6.58 5.21
CA ALA A 77 8.80 -5.87 6.00
C ALA A 77 8.54 -6.57 7.34
N THR A 78 8.20 -5.78 8.35
CA THR A 78 7.54 -6.29 9.57
C THR A 78 6.08 -6.66 9.29
N GLU A 79 5.47 -7.44 10.19
CA GLU A 79 4.04 -7.80 10.09
C GLU A 79 3.13 -6.57 10.05
N CYS A 80 3.46 -5.52 10.82
CA CYS A 80 2.69 -4.27 10.87
C CYS A 80 2.74 -3.53 9.52
N GLU A 81 3.93 -3.36 8.95
CA GLU A 81 4.12 -2.71 7.66
C GLU A 81 3.42 -3.48 6.53
N ALA A 82 3.50 -4.81 6.56
CA ALA A 82 2.83 -5.68 5.60
C ALA A 82 1.30 -5.52 5.67
N GLN A 83 0.73 -5.53 6.87
CA GLN A 83 -0.71 -5.37 7.06
C GLN A 83 -1.20 -3.97 6.65
N GLN A 84 -0.45 -2.92 6.97
CA GLN A 84 -0.81 -1.54 6.63
C GLN A 84 -0.70 -1.29 5.12
N SER A 85 0.37 -1.76 4.49
CA SER A 85 0.57 -1.60 3.04
C SER A 85 -0.41 -2.43 2.23
N SER A 86 -0.74 -3.66 2.64
CA SER A 86 -1.79 -4.45 1.97
C SER A 86 -3.14 -3.77 2.06
N ASN A 87 -3.50 -3.25 3.24
CA ASN A 87 -4.74 -2.50 3.43
C ASN A 87 -4.77 -1.24 2.57
N CYS A 88 -3.66 -0.49 2.51
CA CYS A 88 -3.55 0.71 1.68
C CYS A 88 -3.82 0.44 0.20
N LEU A 89 -3.19 -0.60 -0.36
CA LEU A 89 -3.36 -0.99 -1.75
C LEU A 89 -4.76 -1.55 -2.05
N LYS A 90 -5.34 -2.28 -1.09
CA LYS A 90 -6.72 -2.77 -1.18
C LYS A 90 -7.74 -1.65 -1.21
N GLU A 91 -7.64 -0.70 -0.28
CA GLU A 91 -8.52 0.47 -0.24
C GLU A 91 -8.36 1.32 -1.50
N TRP A 92 -7.12 1.49 -1.99
CA TRP A 92 -6.89 2.17 -3.26
C TRP A 92 -7.57 1.46 -4.43
N CYS A 93 -7.46 0.12 -4.51
CA CYS A 93 -8.19 -0.66 -5.50
C CYS A 93 -9.71 -0.44 -5.39
N ALA A 94 -10.28 -0.46 -4.18
CA ALA A 94 -11.70 -0.25 -3.97
C ALA A 94 -12.18 1.14 -4.43
N CYS A 95 -11.33 2.17 -4.35
CA CYS A 95 -11.66 3.53 -4.77
C CYS A 95 -11.48 3.77 -6.28
N PHE A 96 -10.49 3.14 -6.92
CA PHE A 96 -10.01 3.56 -8.25
C PHE A 96 -9.97 2.45 -9.32
N LEU A 97 -10.24 1.18 -8.97
CA LEU A 97 -10.17 0.03 -9.89
C LEU A 97 -11.35 -0.93 -9.75
#